data_AF-A0A1W5XGT5-F1
#
_entry.id   AF-A0A1W5XGT5-F1
#
_cell.length_a   1.000
_cell.length_b   1.000
_cell.length_c   1.000
_cell.angle_alpha   90.00
_cell.angle_beta   90.00
_cell.angle_gamma   90.00
#
_symmetry.space_group_name_H-M   'P 1'
#
loop_
_entity.id
_entity.type
_entity.pdbx_description
1 polymer ?
#
loop_
_entity_poly.entity_id
_entity_poly.type
_entity_poly.pdbx_seq_one_letter_code
_entity_poly.pdbx_strand_id
1 'polypeptide(L)' 'MRQLRPLPLPRPGRLRHPEVGRLELTYQSLDLPVSHRAAHDLTFYTAEPGRTSEDRLKLLTSLAAPQPRATKPTDQLR' A
#
# COMPACT_ATOMS: atom_id res chain seq x y z
N MET A 1 4.33 12.89 -27.26
CA MET A 1 5.25 12.73 -26.10
C MET A 1 4.43 12.90 -24.83
N ARG A 2 4.15 11.82 -24.09
CA ARG A 2 3.35 11.88 -22.85
C ARG A 2 4.24 12.47 -21.76
N GLN A 3 4.04 13.75 -21.45
CA GLN A 3 4.72 14.44 -20.35
C GLN A 3 4.40 13.68 -19.05
N LEU A 4 5.36 12.89 -18.55
CA LEU A 4 5.29 12.34 -17.20
C LEU A 4 5.46 13.54 -16.26
N ARG A 5 4.35 14.01 -15.67
CA ARG A 5 4.45 15.00 -14.61
C ARG A 5 5.35 14.42 -13.51
N PRO A 6 6.29 15.20 -12.96
CA PRO A 6 7.11 14.72 -11.85
C PRO A 6 6.19 14.27 -10.72
N LEU A 7 6.40 13.04 -10.26
CA LEU A 7 5.66 12.45 -9.15
C LEU A 7 5.95 13.28 -7.89
N PRO A 8 4.93 13.66 -7.10
CA PRO A 8 5.17 14.40 -5.87
C PRO A 8 6.12 13.64 -4.95
N LEU A 9 7.05 14.37 -4.32
CA LEU A 9 8.02 13.78 -3.42
C LEU A 9 7.30 13.07 -2.26
N PRO A 10 7.75 11.84 -1.89
CA PRO A 10 7.21 11.13 -0.76
C PRO A 10 7.30 11.99 0.51
N ARG A 11 6.22 12.07 1.28
CA ARG A 11 6.21 12.81 2.56
C ARG A 11 6.51 11.86 3.71
N PRO A 12 7.45 12.18 4.61
CA PRO A 12 7.70 11.34 5.77
C PRO A 12 6.50 11.35 6.73
N GLY A 13 6.19 10.19 7.28
CA GLY A 13 5.12 9.92 8.23
C GLY A 13 5.61 8.95 9.30
N ARG A 14 5.06 9.08 10.51
CA ARG A 14 5.44 8.24 11.64
C ARG A 14 4.20 7.69 12.31
N LEU A 15 4.15 6.36 12.42
CA LEU A 15 3.04 5.65 13.03
C LEU A 15 3.54 4.72 14.13
N ARG A 16 2.65 4.38 15.06
CA ARG A 16 2.93 3.46 16.16
C ARG A 16 1.96 2.30 16.05
N HIS A 17 2.44 1.19 15.52
CA HIS A 17 1.68 -0.05 15.40
C HIS A 17 1.73 -0.81 16.73
N PRO A 18 0.61 -1.40 17.19
CA PRO A 18 0.58 -2.12 18.47
C PRO A 18 1.55 -3.30 18.53
N GLU A 19 1.69 -4.04 17.43
CA GLU A 19 2.49 -5.27 17.40
C GLU A 19 3.97 -5.05 17.03
N VAL A 20 4.29 -4.08 16.17
CA VAL A 20 5.66 -3.86 15.65
C VAL A 20 6.28 -2.53 16.10
N GLY A 21 5.55 -1.77 16.92
CA GLY A 21 6.03 -0.52 17.50
C GLY A 21 6.12 0.63 16.49
N ARG A 22 7.17 1.45 16.60
CA ARG A 22 7.34 2.66 15.77
C ARG A 22 7.71 2.29 14.34
N LEU A 23 6.99 2.84 13.37
CA LEU A 23 7.27 2.73 11.94
C LEU A 23 7.45 4.13 11.35
N GLU A 24 8.55 4.33 10.64
CA GLU A 24 8.82 5.51 9.82
C GLU A 24 8.56 5.14 8.37
N LEU A 25 7.51 5.71 7.78
CA LEU A 25 7.08 5.44 6.42
C LEU A 25 7.05 6.74 5.62
N THR A 26 7.16 6.64 4.32
CA THR A 26 6.88 7.71 3.37
C THR A 26 5.52 7.51 2.75
N TYR A 27 4.78 8.61 2.64
CA TYR A 27 3.42 8.71 2.16
C TYR A 27 3.41 9.32 0.77
N GLN A 28 2.68 8.69 -0.15
CA GLN A 28 2.47 9.21 -1.50
C GLN A 28 1.04 8.97 -1.95
N SER A 29 0.34 10.03 -2.34
CA SER A 29 -0.98 9.93 -2.98
C SER A 29 -0.84 10.01 -4.49
N LEU A 30 -1.65 9.22 -5.18
CA LEU A 30 -1.79 9.24 -6.63
C LEU A 30 -3.28 9.24 -6.98
N ASP A 31 -3.70 10.26 -7.72
CA ASP A 31 -4.98 10.25 -8.39
C ASP A 31 -4.98 9.20 -9.52
N LEU A 32 -5.86 8.22 -9.42
CA LEU A 32 -6.10 7.24 -10.47
C LEU A 32 -7.30 7.69 -11.31
N PRO A 33 -7.09 8.09 -12.58
CA PRO A 33 -8.18 8.39 -13.50
C PRO A 33 -8.78 7.09 -14.03
N VAL A 34 -9.60 6.41 -13.22
CA VAL A 34 -10.13 5.08 -13.58
C VAL A 34 -11.40 5.14 -14.43
N SER A 35 -12.12 6.28 -14.49
CA SER A 35 -13.22 6.57 -15.42
C SER A 35 -13.77 7.98 -15.18
N HIS A 36 -14.45 8.57 -16.16
CA HIS A 36 -15.06 9.92 -16.12
C HIS A 36 -16.06 10.18 -14.97
N ARG A 37 -16.43 9.16 -14.17
CA ARG A 37 -17.41 9.26 -13.08
C ARG A 37 -16.85 9.02 -11.68
N ALA A 38 -15.60 8.61 -11.53
CA ALA A 38 -15.06 8.27 -10.20
C ALA A 38 -13.58 8.64 -10.08
N ALA A 39 -13.29 9.63 -9.24
CA ALA A 39 -11.94 9.86 -8.74
C ALA A 39 -11.60 8.74 -7.75
N HIS A 40 -10.49 8.04 -7.99
CA HIS A 40 -9.96 7.08 -7.03
C HIS A 40 -8.62 7.62 -6.54
N ASP A 41 -8.46 7.72 -5.23
CA ASP A 41 -7.20 8.10 -4.60
C ASP A 41 -6.47 6.84 -4.14
N LEU A 42 -5.27 6.61 -4.66
CA LEU A 42 -4.39 5.58 -4.16
C LEU A 42 -3.34 6.20 -3.26
N THR A 43 -3.18 5.66 -2.06
CA THR A 43 -2.14 6.08 -1.13
C THR A 43 -1.14 4.95 -0.93
N PHE A 44 0.12 5.20 -1.23
CA PHE A 44 1.24 4.32 -0.94
C PHE A 44 1.91 4.72 0.37
N TYR A 45 2.20 3.71 1.18
CA TYR A 45 3.02 3.82 2.38
C TYR A 45 4.25 2.93 2.22
N THR A 46 5.43 3.53 2.11
CA THR A 46 6.69 2.82 1.86
C THR A 46 7.67 3.04 3.00
N ALA A 47 8.42 2.03 3.43
CA ALA A 47 9.55 2.26 4.31
C ALA A 47 10.77 2.66 3.48
N GLU A 48 11.61 3.56 4.00
CA GLU A 48 12.91 3.84 3.39
C GLU A 48 13.79 2.58 3.41
N PRO A 49 14.39 2.17 2.27
CA PRO A 49 15.24 0.98 2.21
C PRO A 49 16.44 1.07 3.17
N GLY A 50 16.76 -0.03 3.85
CA GLY A 50 17.88 -0.12 4.79
C GLY A 50 17.62 0.52 6.15
N ARG A 51 16.42 1.06 6.40
CA ARG A 51 15.99 1.51 7.74
C ARG A 51 15.33 0.36 8.51
N THR A 52 15.39 0.45 9.84
CA THR A 52 14.68 -0.47 10.75
C THR A 52 13.17 -0.56 10.49
N SER A 53 12.57 0.48 9.90
CA SER A 53 11.18 0.48 9.47
C SER A 53 10.88 -0.51 8.35
N GLU A 54 11.87 -0.83 7.49
CA GLU A 54 11.71 -1.81 6.42
C GLU A 54 11.49 -3.22 6.99
N ASP A 55 12.35 -3.66 7.93
CA ASP A 55 12.19 -4.95 8.60
C ASP A 55 10.89 -5.03 9.39
N ARG A 56 10.50 -3.95 10.07
CA ARG A 56 9.21 -3.88 10.77
C ARG A 56 8.01 -3.95 9.83
N LEU A 57 8.11 -3.35 8.64
CA LEU A 57 7.06 -3.40 7.62
C LEU A 57 6.96 -4.80 6.99
N LYS A 58 8.09 -5.48 6.76
CA LYS A 58 8.14 -6.89 6.35
C LYS A 58 7.50 -7.79 7.40
N LEU A 59 7.84 -7.60 8.67
CA LEU A 59 7.24 -8.33 9.78
C LEU A 59 5.71 -8.12 9.84
N LEU A 60 5.26 -6.87 9.72
CA LEU A 60 3.83 -6.55 9.69
C LEU A 60 3.11 -7.25 8.52
N THR A 61 3.75 -7.31 7.35
CA THR A 61 3.19 -8.01 6.18
C THR A 61 3.00 -9.50 6.46
N SER A 62 3.95 -10.12 7.17
CA SER A 62 3.83 -11.51 7.58
C SER A 62 2.71 -11.75 8.59
N LEU A 63 2.49 -10.81 9.52
CA LEU A 63 1.44 -10.89 10.54
C LEU A 63 0.05 -10.64 9.95
N ALA A 64 -0.05 -9.68 9.03
CA ALA A 64 -1.29 -9.28 8.37
C ALA A 64 -1.61 -10.09 7.10
N ALA A 65 -0.85 -11.16 6.83
CA ALA A 65 -1.00 -11.98 5.64
C ALA A 65 -2.47 -12.43 5.50
N PRO A 66 -3.18 -12.00 4.43
CA PRO A 66 -4.56 -12.44 4.23
C PRO A 66 -4.59 -13.96 4.08
N GLN A 67 -5.46 -14.64 4.82
CA GLN A 67 -5.74 -16.03 4.46
C GLN A 67 -6.29 -16.03 3.03
N PRO A 68 -5.77 -16.87 2.13
CA PRO A 68 -6.34 -17.03 0.80
C PRO A 68 -7.81 -17.39 1.00
N ARG A 69 -8.72 -16.50 0.60
CA ARG A 69 -10.14 -16.85 0.53
C ARG A 69 -10.21 -18.04 -0.39
N ALA A 70 -10.64 -19.19 0.13
CA ALA A 70 -10.95 -20.34 -0.70
C ALA A 70 -11.92 -19.84 -1.77
N THR A 71 -11.43 -19.71 -3.00
CA THR A 71 -12.25 -19.43 -4.17
C THR A 71 -13.18 -20.62 -4.27
N LYS A 72 -14.43 -20.47 -3.81
CA LYS A 72 -15.47 -21.46 -4.03
C LYS A 72 -15.50 -21.69 -5.54
N PRO A 73 -15.18 -22.89 -6.04
CA PRO A 73 -15.30 -23.17 -7.47
C PRO A 73 -16.75 -22.89 -7.84
N THR A 74 -16.96 -22.05 -8.83
CA THR A 74 -18.28 -21.79 -9.42
C THR A 74 -18.72 -23.05 -10.18
N ASP A 75 -19.13 -24.07 -9.43
CA ASP A 75 -19.87 -25.25 -9.92
C ASP A 75 -21.37 -24.94 -9.83
N GLN A 76 -21.77 -23.83 -10.47
CA GLN A 76 -23.16 -23.37 -10.53
C GLN A 76 -23.49 -22.92 -11.96
N LEU A 77 -23.05 -23.70 -12.94
CA LEU A 77 -23.58 -23.65 -14.30
C LEU A 77 -24.12 -25.04 -14.64
N ARG A 78 -25.31 -25.35 -14.12
CA ARG A 78 -26.13 -26.45 -14.59
C ARG A 78 -27.57 -25.98 -14.74
#